data_AF-A0A5J4PSB8-F1
#
_entry.id   AF-A0A5J4PSB8-F1
#
_cell.length_a   1.000
_cell.length_b   1.000
_cell.length_c   1.000
_cell.angle_alpha   90.00
_cell.angle_beta   90.00
_cell.angle_gamma   90.00
#
_symmetry.space_group_name_H-M   'P 1'
#
loop_
_entity.id
_entity.type
_entity.pdbx_description
1 polymer ?
#
loop_
_entity_poly.entity_id
_entity_poly.type
_entity_poly.pdbx_seq_one_letter_code
_entity_poly.pdbx_strand_id
1 'polypeptide(L)'
;MLFIILRHYACKDKKQEIDPYVPVVMSIETGKLTENLPAATPIDELFDDFIYHFTSEEEFQRKRIVFPLPYNDLNSFSKIKKQDWQYDTLFNQGGYYTIFFDREEDMELTKDTSLTSVQVEWIYPEKQIVKKYCFERIKKVWCLDAINIFAMENRKEENFVDFFTHFSNDTLFQQKRIKRPLTFVTNDPDDDFSIIRTTLGQDQWSVFKPEFPTGDII
;
A
#
# COMPACT_ATOMS: atom_id res chain seq x y z
N MET A 1 -7.00 0.49 -2.31
CA MET A 1 -6.49 0.61 -0.95
C MET A 1 -5.18 -0.05 -1.06
N LEU A 2 -4.27 0.86 -1.19
CA LEU A 2 -3.03 0.68 -1.82
C LEU A 2 -2.09 1.21 -0.79
N PHE A 3 -1.64 0.34 0.11
CA PHE A 3 -0.36 0.63 0.71
C PHE A 3 0.60 0.83 -0.47
N ILE A 4 1.30 1.95 -0.47
CA ILE A 4 2.47 2.12 -1.28
C ILE A 4 3.52 2.51 -0.26
N ILE A 5 4.12 1.52 0.40
CA ILE A 5 5.34 1.81 1.16
C ILE A 5 6.45 2.06 0.14
N LEU A 6 6.71 3.33 -0.16
CA LEU A 6 7.79 3.77 -1.05
C LEU A 6 9.12 3.82 -0.32
N ARG A 7 9.72 2.64 -0.13
CA ARG A 7 11.09 2.53 0.38
C ARG A 7 12.05 2.73 -0.79
N HIS A 8 12.65 3.91 -0.88
CA HIS A 8 13.80 4.15 -1.74
C HIS A 8 15.03 3.41 -1.17
N TYR A 9 15.46 2.32 -1.80
CA TYR A 9 16.82 1.80 -1.58
C TYR A 9 17.77 2.45 -2.60
N ALA A 10 18.24 3.65 -2.29
CA ALA A 10 19.41 4.23 -2.95
C ALA A 10 20.67 3.57 -2.35
N CYS A 11 21.22 2.58 -3.05
CA CYS A 11 22.46 1.92 -2.64
C CYS A 11 23.64 2.91 -2.74
N LYS A 12 24.10 3.45 -1.61
CA LYS A 12 25.42 4.08 -1.46
C LYS A 12 26.07 3.64 -0.15
N ASP A 13 27.24 3.03 -0.29
CA ASP A 13 28.13 2.57 0.77
C ASP A 13 28.39 3.62 1.85
N LYS A 14 28.01 3.31 3.10
CA LYS A 14 28.81 3.51 4.32
C LYS A 14 28.11 2.88 5.54
N LYS A 15 28.74 1.85 6.10
CA LYS A 15 28.54 1.17 7.40
C LYS A 15 27.14 1.33 8.04
N GLN A 16 26.30 0.34 7.76
CA GLN A 16 24.92 0.23 8.23
C GLN A 16 24.85 -0.53 9.56
N GLU A 17 24.17 0.08 10.54
CA GLU A 17 23.51 -0.64 11.62
C GLU A 17 22.42 -1.51 10.97
N ILE A 18 22.41 -2.81 11.28
CA ILE A 18 21.60 -3.80 10.56
C ILE A 18 20.14 -3.63 10.98
N ASP A 19 19.35 -3.07 10.06
CA ASP A 19 17.89 -3.05 10.12
C ASP A 19 17.36 -4.49 9.92
N PRO A 20 16.55 -5.04 10.84
CA PRO A 20 15.96 -6.37 10.71
C PRO A 20 14.92 -6.47 9.56
N TYR A 21 14.54 -5.35 8.94
CA TYR A 21 13.62 -5.29 7.79
C TYR A 21 14.32 -5.44 6.43
N VAL A 22 15.49 -6.08 6.36
CA VAL A 22 16.02 -6.52 5.07
C VAL A 22 15.38 -7.87 4.75
N PRO A 23 14.39 -7.95 3.83
CA PRO A 23 14.01 -9.26 3.32
C PRO A 23 15.29 -9.86 2.75
N VAL A 24 15.55 -11.13 3.04
CA VAL A 24 16.58 -11.87 2.31
C VAL A 24 16.20 -11.75 0.83
N VAL A 25 16.87 -10.84 0.14
CA VAL A 25 16.87 -10.77 -1.31
C VAL A 25 17.60 -12.04 -1.70
N MET A 26 16.86 -13.14 -1.81
CA MET A 26 17.29 -14.21 -2.68
C MET A 26 17.31 -13.57 -4.06
N SER A 27 18.50 -13.17 -4.49
CA SER A 27 18.81 -12.81 -5.86
C SER A 27 18.52 -14.03 -6.73
N ILE A 28 17.25 -14.30 -7.00
CA ILE A 28 16.82 -15.26 -8.00
C ILE A 28 17.16 -14.60 -9.33
N GLU A 29 17.97 -15.28 -10.14
CA GLU A 29 18.43 -14.84 -11.45
C GLU A 29 17.26 -14.31 -12.31
N THR A 30 17.02 -13.00 -12.24
CA THR A 30 15.94 -12.27 -12.94
C THR A 30 16.18 -12.23 -14.46
N GLY A 31 17.39 -12.62 -14.89
CA GLY A 31 17.82 -12.56 -16.29
C GLY A 31 17.05 -13.47 -17.25
N LYS A 32 16.47 -14.58 -16.78
CA LYS A 32 15.73 -15.54 -17.65
C LYS A 32 14.21 -15.38 -17.64
N LEU A 33 13.62 -14.77 -16.61
CA LEU A 33 12.15 -14.68 -16.47
C LEU A 33 11.53 -13.50 -17.24
N THR A 34 12.35 -12.53 -17.65
CA THR A 34 11.91 -11.24 -18.22
C THR A 34 11.87 -11.19 -19.75
N GLU A 35 12.00 -12.33 -20.42
CA GLU A 35 12.10 -12.42 -21.88
C GLU A 35 10.73 -12.31 -22.59
N ASN A 36 9.62 -12.49 -21.86
CA ASN A 36 8.25 -12.49 -22.40
C ASN A 36 7.35 -11.34 -21.90
N LEU A 37 7.92 -10.30 -21.30
CA LEU A 37 7.16 -9.14 -20.85
C LEU A 37 6.69 -8.30 -22.04
N PRO A 38 5.48 -7.71 -21.98
CA PRO A 38 5.03 -6.79 -23.02
C PRO A 38 5.94 -5.56 -23.08
N ALA A 39 5.92 -4.85 -24.21
CA ALA A 39 6.57 -3.55 -24.29
C ALA A 39 5.88 -2.55 -23.36
N ALA A 40 6.66 -1.63 -22.78
CA ALA A 40 6.14 -0.54 -21.96
C ALA A 40 5.15 0.32 -22.75
N THR A 41 4.06 0.71 -22.09
CA THR A 41 3.03 1.61 -22.65
C THR A 41 2.91 2.86 -21.79
N PRO A 42 2.14 3.89 -22.18
CA PRO A 42 1.92 5.07 -21.33
C PRO A 42 1.33 4.73 -19.94
N ILE A 43 0.61 3.62 -19.81
CA ILE A 43 0.08 3.10 -18.53
C ILE A 43 1.22 2.80 -17.53
N ASP A 44 2.46 2.56 -18.01
CA ASP A 44 3.60 2.25 -17.17
C ASP A 44 4.34 3.48 -16.60
N GLU A 45 3.92 4.69 -16.97
CA GLU A 45 4.56 5.93 -16.54
C GLU A 45 4.29 6.22 -15.06
N LEU A 46 3.03 6.05 -14.63
CA LEU A 46 2.58 6.23 -13.25
C LEU A 46 2.08 4.90 -12.68
N PHE A 47 2.39 4.65 -11.41
CA PHE A 47 1.91 3.44 -10.73
C PHE A 47 0.38 3.44 -10.60
N ASP A 48 -0.23 4.60 -10.37
CA ASP A 48 -1.68 4.75 -10.20
C ASP A 48 -2.47 4.35 -11.47
N ASP A 49 -1.98 4.73 -12.65
CA ASP A 49 -2.57 4.31 -13.92
C ASP A 49 -2.43 2.79 -14.12
N PHE A 50 -1.23 2.26 -13.87
CA PHE A 50 -0.97 0.82 -13.95
C PHE A 50 -1.88 0.00 -13.04
N ILE A 51 -1.98 0.38 -11.76
CA ILE A 51 -2.69 -0.43 -10.76
C ILE A 51 -4.21 -0.37 -10.99
N TYR A 52 -4.73 0.75 -11.50
CA TYR A 52 -6.12 0.83 -11.95
C TYR A 52 -6.44 -0.27 -12.98
N HIS A 53 -5.64 -0.38 -14.03
CA HIS A 53 -5.81 -1.43 -15.04
C HIS A 53 -5.55 -2.84 -14.47
N PHE A 54 -4.51 -3.00 -13.64
CA PHE A 54 -4.16 -4.28 -13.03
C PHE A 54 -5.29 -4.86 -12.17
N THR A 55 -6.05 -4.01 -11.48
CA THR A 55 -7.15 -4.41 -10.59
C THR A 55 -8.53 -4.42 -11.26
N SER A 56 -8.61 -3.99 -12.52
CA SER A 56 -9.86 -3.87 -13.29
C SER A 56 -9.96 -4.84 -14.47
N GLU A 57 -8.83 -5.33 -15.00
CA GLU A 57 -8.79 -6.11 -16.23
C GLU A 57 -8.04 -7.44 -16.06
N GLU A 58 -8.77 -8.56 -16.11
CA GLU A 58 -8.21 -9.91 -15.92
C GLU A 58 -7.08 -10.27 -16.90
N GLU A 59 -7.28 -10.00 -18.19
CA GLU A 59 -6.28 -10.31 -19.21
C GLU A 59 -5.06 -9.38 -19.12
N PHE A 60 -5.24 -8.14 -18.69
CA PHE A 60 -4.11 -7.23 -18.43
C PHE A 60 -3.34 -7.72 -17.21
N GLN A 61 -4.02 -8.00 -16.11
CA GLN A 61 -3.42 -8.53 -14.88
C GLN A 61 -2.55 -9.75 -15.17
N ARG A 62 -3.07 -10.75 -15.89
CA ARG A 62 -2.33 -11.98 -16.19
C ARG A 62 -1.07 -11.75 -17.04
N LYS A 63 -1.01 -10.67 -17.84
CA LYS A 63 0.18 -10.28 -18.62
C LYS A 63 1.21 -9.50 -17.79
N ARG A 64 0.79 -8.94 -16.67
CA ARG A 64 1.60 -8.11 -15.77
C ARG A 64 2.06 -8.86 -14.51
N ILE A 65 2.00 -10.19 -14.51
CA ILE A 65 2.51 -11.03 -13.43
C ILE A 65 3.74 -11.80 -13.93
N VAL A 66 4.83 -11.76 -13.17
CA VAL A 66 6.01 -12.57 -13.42
C VAL A 66 5.74 -13.99 -12.92
N PHE A 67 5.53 -14.92 -13.85
CA PHE A 67 5.30 -16.33 -13.54
C PHE A 67 6.56 -17.19 -13.68
N PRO A 68 6.72 -18.26 -12.87
CA PRO A 68 5.84 -18.65 -11.76
C PRO A 68 6.02 -17.70 -10.57
N LEU A 69 4.92 -17.16 -10.05
CA LEU A 69 4.88 -16.06 -9.09
C LEU A 69 5.28 -16.57 -7.70
N PRO A 70 6.39 -16.09 -7.11
CA PRO A 70 6.74 -16.33 -5.72
C PRO A 70 5.58 -16.00 -4.77
N TYR A 71 5.23 -16.98 -3.93
CA TYR A 71 4.20 -16.86 -2.90
C TYR A 71 4.75 -17.37 -1.58
N ASN A 72 5.07 -16.43 -0.70
CA ASN A 72 5.58 -16.70 0.64
C ASN A 72 4.43 -16.57 1.63
N ASP A 73 4.09 -17.64 2.31
CA ASP A 73 3.03 -17.65 3.32
C ASP A 73 3.62 -18.05 4.67
N LEU A 74 3.83 -17.02 5.51
CA LEU A 74 4.44 -17.11 6.83
C LEU A 74 5.80 -17.82 6.79
N ASN A 75 5.81 -19.13 7.03
CA ASN A 75 7.01 -19.98 7.06
C ASN A 75 7.11 -20.92 5.84
N SER A 76 6.23 -20.78 4.85
CA SER A 76 6.17 -21.63 3.67
C SER A 76 6.47 -20.86 2.39
N PHE A 77 7.31 -21.44 1.53
CA PHE A 77 7.64 -20.91 0.22
C PHE A 77 6.96 -21.75 -0.85
N SER A 78 6.27 -21.10 -1.78
CA SER A 78 5.68 -21.75 -2.95
C SER A 78 5.77 -20.85 -4.18
N LYS A 79 5.36 -21.36 -5.35
CA LYS A 79 5.24 -20.57 -6.56
C LYS A 79 3.92 -20.86 -7.27
N ILE A 80 3.15 -19.82 -7.57
CA ILE A 80 1.90 -19.91 -8.31
C ILE A 80 2.22 -19.99 -9.81
N LYS A 81 1.73 -21.03 -10.50
CA LYS A 81 1.89 -21.12 -11.95
C LYS A 81 0.85 -20.24 -12.65
N LYS A 82 1.14 -19.84 -13.89
CA LYS A 82 0.23 -19.01 -14.70
C LYS A 82 -1.19 -19.57 -14.82
N GLN A 83 -1.32 -20.89 -14.92
CA GLN A 83 -2.61 -21.58 -15.03
C GLN A 83 -3.37 -21.69 -13.69
N ASP A 84 -2.67 -21.55 -12.57
CA ASP A 84 -3.22 -21.65 -11.22
C ASP A 84 -3.56 -20.25 -10.65
N TRP A 85 -3.23 -19.18 -11.38
CA TRP A 85 -3.58 -17.81 -11.01
C TRP A 85 -5.07 -17.57 -11.17
N GLN A 86 -5.68 -16.97 -10.15
CA GLN A 86 -7.05 -16.50 -10.18
C GLN A 86 -7.04 -14.98 -10.23
N TYR A 87 -7.93 -14.40 -11.03
CA TYR A 87 -8.08 -12.96 -11.12
C TYR A 87 -8.33 -12.37 -9.72
N ASP A 88 -7.51 -11.39 -9.35
CA ASP A 88 -7.57 -10.73 -8.05
C ASP A 88 -7.91 -9.25 -8.29
N THR A 89 -9.11 -8.81 -7.93
CA THR A 89 -9.50 -7.40 -8.05
C THR A 89 -8.79 -6.51 -7.02
N LEU A 90 -7.99 -7.09 -6.12
CA LEU A 90 -7.37 -6.40 -5.01
C LEU A 90 -8.43 -5.59 -4.25
N PHE A 91 -8.34 -4.27 -4.30
CA PHE A 91 -9.17 -3.32 -3.57
C PHE A 91 -10.31 -2.72 -4.39
N ASN A 92 -10.42 -3.07 -5.68
CA ASN A 92 -11.34 -2.43 -6.61
C ASN A 92 -12.82 -2.80 -6.38
N GLN A 93 -13.14 -3.64 -5.40
CA GLN A 93 -14.52 -4.00 -5.05
C GLN A 93 -15.19 -2.97 -4.10
N GLY A 94 -14.42 -2.14 -3.42
CA GLY A 94 -14.91 -1.29 -2.30
C GLY A 94 -15.24 0.15 -2.63
N GLY A 95 -14.96 0.63 -3.86
CA GLY A 95 -15.28 2.00 -4.30
C GLY A 95 -14.46 3.12 -3.65
N TYR A 96 -13.71 2.87 -2.59
CA TYR A 96 -12.80 3.84 -1.97
C TYR A 96 -11.56 3.17 -1.43
N TYR A 97 -10.53 3.99 -1.18
CA TYR A 97 -9.37 3.51 -0.48
C TYR A 97 -8.50 4.48 0.32
N THR A 98 -7.81 3.97 1.34
CA THR A 98 -6.74 4.60 2.13
C THR A 98 -5.36 4.32 1.56
N ILE A 99 -4.52 5.34 1.68
CA ILE A 99 -3.08 5.30 1.54
C ILE A 99 -2.52 5.91 2.82
N PHE A 100 -1.51 5.29 3.42
CA PHE A 100 -0.83 5.83 4.59
C PHE A 100 0.48 6.49 4.18
N PHE A 101 0.69 7.71 4.64
CA PHE A 101 1.92 8.46 4.46
C PHE A 101 2.50 8.80 5.82
N ASP A 102 3.82 8.67 5.98
CA ASP A 102 4.49 9.10 7.21
C ASP A 102 4.49 10.64 7.31
N ARG A 103 4.54 11.34 6.17
CA ARG A 103 4.60 12.79 6.08
C ARG A 103 3.73 13.31 4.93
N GLU A 104 3.24 14.54 5.07
CA GLU A 104 2.41 15.21 4.05
C GLU A 104 3.14 15.33 2.70
N GLU A 105 4.44 15.65 2.71
CA GLU A 105 5.26 15.74 1.49
C GLU A 105 5.33 14.42 0.70
N ASP A 106 5.13 13.27 1.37
CA ASP A 106 5.16 11.97 0.73
C ASP A 106 3.90 11.72 -0.14
N MET A 107 2.85 12.54 -0.01
CA MET A 107 1.67 12.48 -0.87
C MET A 107 1.99 12.75 -2.35
N GLU A 108 3.01 13.58 -2.62
CA GLU A 108 3.44 13.89 -3.98
C GLU A 108 4.13 12.70 -4.67
N LEU A 109 4.50 11.65 -3.92
CA LEU A 109 5.10 10.45 -4.50
C LEU A 109 4.14 9.67 -5.39
N THR A 110 2.82 9.89 -5.27
CA THR A 110 1.82 9.32 -6.19
C THR A 110 2.03 9.80 -7.64
N LYS A 111 2.68 10.96 -7.82
CA LYS A 111 3.01 11.55 -9.13
C LYS A 111 4.44 11.26 -9.56
N ASP A 112 5.21 10.49 -8.78
CA ASP A 112 6.62 10.24 -9.05
C ASP A 112 6.80 9.16 -10.14
N THR A 113 7.21 9.59 -11.33
CA THR A 113 7.49 8.71 -12.46
C THR A 113 8.84 7.98 -12.34
N SER A 114 9.65 8.30 -11.33
CA SER A 114 10.94 7.65 -11.07
C SER A 114 10.82 6.35 -10.29
N LEU A 115 9.67 6.09 -9.66
CA LEU A 115 9.41 4.90 -8.86
C LEU A 115 9.70 3.61 -9.62
N THR A 116 10.32 2.66 -8.92
CA THR A 116 10.68 1.35 -9.48
C THR A 116 10.11 0.18 -8.69
N SER A 117 9.72 0.39 -7.44
CA SER A 117 9.11 -0.61 -6.58
C SER A 117 7.95 0.00 -5.80
N VAL A 118 6.84 -0.73 -5.73
CA VAL A 118 5.65 -0.36 -4.95
C VAL A 118 5.11 -1.60 -4.24
N GLN A 119 4.65 -1.45 -2.99
CA GLN A 119 4.17 -2.55 -2.17
C GLN A 119 2.78 -2.28 -1.64
N VAL A 120 1.83 -3.11 -2.05
CA VAL A 120 0.41 -3.05 -1.70
C VAL A 120 0.09 -4.06 -0.63
N GLU A 121 -0.54 -3.65 0.46
CA GLU A 121 -0.72 -4.48 1.64
C GLU A 121 -2.20 -4.66 1.98
N TRP A 122 -2.52 -5.81 2.55
CA TRP A 122 -3.76 -6.04 3.28
C TRP A 122 -3.34 -6.33 4.69
N ILE A 123 -3.83 -5.53 5.62
CA ILE A 123 -3.65 -5.72 7.03
C ILE A 123 -4.90 -6.42 7.55
N TYR A 124 -4.70 -7.55 8.22
CA TYR A 124 -5.76 -8.35 8.84
C TYR A 124 -5.59 -8.30 10.37
N PRO A 125 -6.08 -7.26 11.07
CA PRO A 125 -5.81 -7.07 12.50
C PRO A 125 -6.22 -8.25 13.36
N GLU A 126 -7.38 -8.86 13.09
CA GLU A 126 -7.86 -10.04 13.85
C GLU A 126 -6.94 -11.26 13.69
N LYS A 127 -6.37 -11.45 12.49
CA LYS A 127 -5.47 -12.57 12.19
C LYS A 127 -4.01 -12.27 12.54
N GLN A 128 -3.68 -11.01 12.87
CA GLN A 128 -2.32 -10.55 13.10
C GLN A 128 -1.38 -10.90 11.93
N ILE A 129 -1.86 -10.75 10.69
CA ILE A 129 -1.06 -10.96 9.47
C ILE A 129 -1.18 -9.77 8.52
N VAL A 130 -0.14 -9.58 7.71
CA VAL A 130 -0.11 -8.64 6.58
C VAL A 130 0.18 -9.43 5.32
N LYS A 131 -0.62 -9.20 4.27
CA LYS A 131 -0.39 -9.73 2.92
C LYS A 131 0.08 -8.61 2.01
N LYS A 132 1.31 -8.72 1.50
CA LYS A 132 1.96 -7.75 0.62
C LYS A 132 2.04 -8.28 -0.81
N TYR A 133 1.67 -7.44 -1.76
CA TYR A 133 1.86 -7.61 -3.20
C TYR A 133 3.00 -6.68 -3.60
N CYS A 134 4.10 -7.26 -4.08
CA CYS A 134 5.30 -6.53 -4.47
C CYS A 134 5.27 -6.27 -5.98
N PHE A 135 5.18 -5.01 -6.36
CA PHE A 135 5.23 -4.57 -7.73
C PHE A 135 6.59 -3.97 -8.05
N GLU A 136 7.18 -4.39 -9.17
CA GLU A 136 8.48 -3.94 -9.65
C GLU A 136 8.37 -3.43 -11.09
N ARG A 137 9.09 -2.36 -11.41
CA ARG A 137 9.15 -1.78 -12.75
C ARG A 137 10.32 -2.36 -13.53
N ILE A 138 10.09 -3.49 -14.16
CA ILE A 138 11.10 -4.26 -14.89
C ILE A 138 11.15 -3.77 -16.34
N LYS A 139 12.30 -3.25 -16.80
CA LYS A 139 12.45 -2.71 -18.17
C LYS A 139 11.37 -1.66 -18.52
N LYS A 140 11.01 -0.80 -17.56
CA LYS A 140 9.93 0.21 -17.65
C LYS A 140 8.51 -0.37 -17.71
N VAL A 141 8.31 -1.61 -17.29
CA VAL A 141 7.01 -2.30 -17.30
C VAL A 141 6.68 -2.68 -15.86
N TRP A 142 5.58 -2.16 -15.30
CA TRP A 142 5.13 -2.54 -13.97
C TRP A 142 4.60 -3.97 -13.98
N CYS A 143 5.06 -4.74 -12.99
CA CYS A 143 4.74 -6.16 -12.86
C CYS A 143 4.56 -6.54 -11.38
N LEU A 144 3.60 -7.42 -11.08
CA LEU A 144 3.57 -8.15 -9.81
C LEU A 144 4.67 -9.21 -9.84
N ASP A 145 5.63 -9.10 -8.92
CA ASP A 145 6.81 -9.96 -8.85
C ASP A 145 6.77 -10.93 -7.67
N ALA A 146 6.05 -10.60 -6.58
CA ALA A 146 5.88 -11.50 -5.46
C ALA A 146 4.63 -11.20 -4.63
N ILE A 147 4.15 -12.21 -3.91
CA ILE A 147 3.20 -12.03 -2.80
C ILE A 147 3.82 -12.61 -1.52
N ASN A 148 3.80 -11.82 -0.45
CA ASN A 148 4.36 -12.16 0.84
C ASN A 148 3.32 -12.00 1.95
N ILE A 149 3.09 -13.05 2.74
CA ILE A 149 2.25 -13.00 3.94
C ILE A 149 3.16 -13.18 5.14
N PHE A 150 3.13 -12.23 6.06
CA PHE A 150 3.92 -12.26 7.29
C PHE A 150 3.05 -11.97 8.50
N ALA A 151 3.46 -12.49 9.65
CA ALA A 151 2.85 -12.14 10.92
C ALA A 151 3.17 -10.67 11.24
N MET A 152 2.21 -9.94 11.80
CA MET A 152 2.47 -8.63 12.36
C MET A 152 3.48 -8.74 13.50
N GLU A 153 4.37 -7.75 13.62
CA GLU A 153 5.31 -7.73 14.72
C GLU A 153 4.59 -7.47 16.04
N ASN A 154 4.75 -8.38 17.00
CA ASN A 154 4.37 -8.13 18.38
C ASN A 154 5.34 -7.11 18.99
N ARG A 155 5.00 -5.83 18.86
CA ARG A 155 5.72 -4.73 19.52
C ARG A 155 5.17 -4.53 20.93
N LYS A 156 6.04 -4.10 21.84
CA LYS A 156 5.64 -3.73 23.21
C LYS A 156 4.91 -2.39 23.27
N GLU A 157 5.10 -1.55 22.25
CA GLU A 157 4.50 -0.23 22.12
C GLU A 157 3.40 -0.24 21.07
N GLU A 158 2.35 0.55 21.30
CA GLU A 158 1.22 0.71 20.36
C GLU A 158 1.75 1.21 19.01
N ASN A 159 1.54 0.41 17.96
CA ASN A 159 1.84 0.84 16.59
C ASN A 159 0.61 1.55 15.98
N PHE A 160 0.80 2.20 14.83
CA PHE A 160 -0.27 2.94 14.17
C PHE A 160 -1.47 2.06 13.78
N VAL A 161 -1.23 0.82 13.34
CA VAL A 161 -2.28 -0.12 12.94
C VAL A 161 -3.15 -0.49 14.14
N ASP A 162 -2.53 -0.86 15.27
CA ASP A 162 -3.23 -1.17 16.52
C ASP A 162 -4.08 0.04 16.98
N PHE A 163 -3.45 1.23 16.97
CA PHE A 163 -4.13 2.47 17.28
C PHE A 163 -5.33 2.72 16.36
N PHE A 164 -5.15 2.60 15.05
CA PHE A 164 -6.16 2.92 14.05
C PHE A 164 -7.33 1.93 14.08
N THR A 165 -7.05 0.63 14.27
CA THR A 165 -8.08 -0.39 14.46
C THR A 165 -8.91 -0.11 15.71
N HIS A 166 -8.29 0.26 16.84
CA HIS A 166 -9.02 0.63 18.05
C HIS A 166 -9.79 1.95 17.87
N PHE A 167 -9.15 2.96 17.28
CA PHE A 167 -9.74 4.27 16.99
C PHE A 167 -10.96 4.18 16.07
N SER A 168 -10.99 3.23 15.13
CA SER A 168 -12.08 3.04 14.18
C SER A 168 -13.25 2.24 14.78
N ASN A 169 -12.99 1.39 15.77
CA ASN A 169 -13.99 0.48 16.35
C ASN A 169 -14.53 0.90 17.73
N ASP A 170 -13.83 1.76 18.48
CA ASP A 170 -14.23 2.20 19.83
C ASP A 170 -14.40 3.72 19.88
N THR A 171 -15.66 4.17 19.99
CA THR A 171 -15.98 5.60 20.03
C THR A 171 -15.44 6.28 21.29
N LEU A 172 -15.39 5.60 22.44
CA LEU A 172 -14.85 6.18 23.68
C LEU A 172 -13.34 6.34 23.60
N PHE A 173 -12.64 5.36 23.03
CA PHE A 173 -11.22 5.46 22.74
C PHE A 173 -10.94 6.57 21.74
N GLN A 174 -11.69 6.61 20.62
CA GLN A 174 -11.59 7.64 19.59
C GLN A 174 -11.67 9.05 20.20
N GLN A 175 -12.70 9.31 21.01
CA GLN A 175 -12.89 10.61 21.65
C GLN A 175 -11.75 11.02 22.58
N LYS A 176 -11.12 10.06 23.27
CA LYS A 176 -9.97 10.31 24.17
C LYS A 176 -8.67 10.59 23.41
N ARG A 177 -8.55 10.09 22.19
CA ARG A 177 -7.32 10.18 21.37
C ARG A 177 -7.31 11.35 20.39
N ILE A 178 -8.42 12.07 20.24
CA ILE A 178 -8.49 13.29 19.42
C ILE A 178 -7.91 14.48 20.19
N LYS A 179 -6.91 15.15 19.58
CA LYS A 179 -6.34 16.41 20.08
C LYS A 179 -7.43 17.48 20.17
N ARG A 180 -7.39 18.30 21.22
CA ARG A 180 -8.33 19.42 21.43
C ARG A 180 -7.59 20.75 21.53
N PRO A 181 -7.95 21.77 20.71
CA PRO A 181 -8.93 21.71 19.63
C PRO A 181 -8.44 20.86 18.44
N LEU A 182 -9.36 20.22 17.72
CA LEU A 182 -9.07 19.48 16.49
C LEU A 182 -9.05 20.46 15.32
N THR A 183 -7.93 20.60 14.62
CA THR A 183 -7.85 21.41 13.41
C THR A 183 -8.65 20.77 12.28
N PHE A 184 -9.43 21.56 11.55
CA PHE A 184 -10.15 21.16 10.34
C PHE A 184 -9.79 22.10 9.19
N VAL A 185 -9.50 21.51 8.04
CA VAL A 185 -9.10 22.22 6.83
C VAL A 185 -9.97 21.71 5.68
N THR A 186 -10.52 22.62 4.90
CA THR A 186 -11.28 22.32 3.67
C THR A 186 -10.90 23.31 2.57
N ASN A 187 -11.09 22.95 1.31
CA ASN A 187 -10.96 23.87 0.19
C ASN A 187 -12.02 24.97 0.29
N ASP A 188 -11.66 26.17 -0.14
CA ASP A 188 -12.60 27.26 -0.30
C ASP A 188 -13.42 27.06 -1.58
N PRO A 189 -14.77 27.06 -1.54
CA PRO A 189 -15.59 26.92 -2.74
C PRO A 189 -15.51 28.12 -3.70
N ASP A 190 -15.03 29.28 -3.23
CA ASP A 190 -14.97 30.52 -3.99
C ASP A 190 -13.55 30.84 -4.54
N ASP A 191 -12.51 30.14 -4.06
CA ASP A 191 -11.12 30.31 -4.51
C ASP A 191 -10.33 28.98 -4.49
N ASP A 192 -10.08 28.46 -5.69
CA ASP A 192 -9.39 27.19 -5.98
C ASP A 192 -7.98 27.07 -5.35
N PHE A 193 -7.34 28.18 -4.95
CA PHE A 193 -6.01 28.17 -4.36
C PHE A 193 -5.99 28.40 -2.86
N SER A 194 -7.14 28.61 -2.24
CA SER A 194 -7.25 28.93 -0.82
C SER A 194 -7.88 27.80 -0.01
N ILE A 195 -7.55 27.79 1.28
CA ILE A 195 -8.08 26.82 2.24
C ILE A 195 -8.72 27.53 3.42
N ILE A 196 -9.84 26.99 3.87
CA ILE A 196 -10.50 27.41 5.10
C ILE A 196 -9.97 26.54 6.24
N ARG A 197 -9.31 27.17 7.22
CA ARG A 197 -8.83 26.51 8.43
C ARG A 197 -9.65 26.94 9.63
N THR A 198 -10.23 25.97 10.32
CA THR A 198 -11.03 26.15 11.54
C THR A 198 -10.74 25.03 12.54
N THR A 199 -11.54 24.92 13.59
CA THR A 199 -11.45 23.84 14.57
C THR A 199 -12.79 23.16 14.79
N LEU A 200 -12.79 21.84 14.98
CA LEU A 200 -13.98 21.07 15.31
C LEU A 200 -14.09 20.81 16.82
N GLY A 201 -15.28 21.02 17.35
CA GLY A 201 -15.70 20.52 18.65
C GLY A 201 -15.97 19.01 18.63
N GLN A 202 -16.12 18.42 19.82
CA GLN A 202 -16.36 16.98 19.98
C GLN A 202 -17.62 16.50 19.24
N ASP A 203 -18.71 17.25 19.36
CA ASP A 203 -19.98 16.90 18.72
C ASP A 203 -19.92 17.09 17.19
N GLN A 204 -19.09 18.01 16.72
CA GLN A 204 -18.92 18.26 15.28
C GLN A 204 -18.10 17.15 14.62
N TRP A 205 -17.05 16.64 15.28
CA TRP A 205 -16.26 15.53 14.74
C TRP A 205 -17.13 14.31 14.39
N SER A 206 -18.06 13.93 15.26
CA SER A 206 -18.96 12.79 15.01
C SER A 206 -19.85 12.96 13.78
N VAL A 207 -20.10 14.20 13.35
CA VAL A 207 -20.90 14.52 12.15
C VAL A 207 -20.03 14.59 10.89
N PHE A 208 -18.82 15.15 10.99
CA PHE A 208 -17.97 15.42 9.82
C PHE A 208 -16.93 14.33 9.52
N LYS A 209 -16.65 13.42 10.46
CA LYS A 209 -15.68 12.35 10.23
C LYS A 209 -16.10 11.46 9.05
N PRO A 210 -15.15 10.92 8.28
CA PRO A 210 -15.46 9.91 7.29
C PRO A 210 -15.89 8.59 7.96
N GLU A 211 -16.36 7.66 7.12
CA GLU A 211 -16.45 6.26 7.51
C GLU A 211 -15.03 5.68 7.60
N PHE A 212 -14.76 4.94 8.68
CA PHE A 212 -13.49 4.25 8.87
C PHE A 212 -13.67 2.75 8.58
N PRO A 213 -12.66 2.08 8.02
CA PRO A 213 -12.69 0.63 7.93
C PRO A 213 -12.67 0.02 9.34
N THR A 214 -13.68 -0.79 9.67
CA THR A 214 -13.80 -1.45 10.97
C THR A 214 -13.18 -2.85 11.01
N GLY A 215 -12.91 -3.44 9.85
CA GLY A 215 -12.29 -4.77 9.69
C GLY A 215 -10.92 -4.71 9.04
N ASP A 216 -10.76 -5.45 7.95
CA ASP A 216 -9.53 -5.47 7.16
C ASP A 216 -9.19 -4.06 6.65
N ILE A 217 -7.94 -3.66 6.83
CA ILE A 217 -7.43 -2.40 6.32
C ILE A 217 -6.65 -2.75 5.05
N ILE A 218 -7.07 -2.15 3.96
CA ILE A 218 -6.42 -2.30 2.67
C ILE A 218 -5.59 -1.01 2.41
#